data_AF-A0A3D5UKU9-F1
#
_entry.id   AF-A0A3D5UKU9-F1
#
_cell.length_a   1.000
_cell.length_b   1.000
_cell.length_c   1.000
_cell.angle_alpha   90.00
_cell.angle_beta   90.00
_cell.angle_gamma   90.00
#
_symmetry.space_group_name_H-M   'P 1'
#
loop_
_entity.id
_entity.type
_entity.pdbx_description
1 polymer ?
#
loop_
_entity_poly.entity_id
_entity_poly.type
_entity_poly.pdbx_seq_one_letter_code
_entity_poly.pdbx_strand_id
1 'polypeptide(L)' 'IGGYTVYGTFDTYENGKKENAVPLGLITKNTKLKKDKKTDEIITFDDIELDKSTLIYKLRELQEMLIG' A
#
# COMPACT_ATOMS: atom_id res chain seq x y z
N ILE A 1 -3.21 -8.32 7.66
CA ILE A 1 -4.33 -7.48 8.15
C ILE A 1 -4.76 -8.01 9.51
N GLY A 2 -5.11 -7.14 10.46
CA GLY A 2 -5.46 -7.55 11.83
C GLY A 2 -4.25 -7.77 12.75
N GLY A 3 -3.10 -7.21 12.39
CA GLY A 3 -1.93 -7.12 13.27
C GLY A 3 -1.95 -5.83 14.09
N TYR A 4 -0.79 -5.41 14.61
CA TYR A 4 -0.66 -4.23 15.47
C TYR A 4 0.08 -3.05 14.81
N THR A 5 0.59 -3.22 13.58
CA THR A 5 1.46 -2.22 12.92
C THR A 5 0.75 -1.35 11.90
N VAL A 6 -0.38 -1.80 11.36
CA VAL A 6 -1.16 -1.07 10.34
C VAL A 6 -2.65 -1.38 10.49
N TYR A 7 -3.48 -0.43 10.08
CA TYR A 7 -4.92 -0.61 9.88
C TYR A 7 -5.33 0.02 8.54
N GLY A 8 -6.50 -0.38 8.03
CA GLY A 8 -7.06 0.18 6.80
C GLY A 8 -7.99 1.33 7.07
N THR A 9 -8.04 2.28 6.14
CA THR A 9 -9.12 3.27 6.03
C THR A 9 -9.75 3.18 4.64
N PHE A 10 -10.99 3.66 4.51
CA PHE A 10 -11.68 3.74 3.23
C PHE A 10 -11.49 5.12 2.62
N ASP A 11 -11.23 5.16 1.31
CA ASP A 11 -11.13 6.39 0.55
C ASP A 11 -11.53 6.15 -0.92
N THR A 12 -11.70 7.23 -1.67
CA THR A 12 -11.93 7.15 -3.12
C THR A 12 -10.65 6.74 -3.83
N TYR A 13 -10.83 6.15 -5.02
CA TYR A 13 -9.71 5.81 -5.90
C TYR A 13 -8.85 7.04 -6.24
N GLU A 14 -9.51 8.16 -6.54
CA GLU A 14 -8.89 9.42 -6.94
C GLU A 14 -8.00 10.00 -5.84
N ASN A 15 -8.48 10.01 -4.60
CA ASN A 15 -7.71 10.47 -3.45
C ASN A 15 -6.50 9.56 -3.19
N GLY A 16 -6.70 8.24 -3.15
CA GLY A 16 -5.61 7.28 -2.95
C GLY A 16 -4.51 7.40 -4.00
N LYS A 17 -4.90 7.61 -5.27
CA LYS A 17 -3.96 7.85 -6.37
C LYS A 17 -3.20 9.17 -6.22
N LYS A 18 -3.92 10.26 -5.90
CA LYS A 18 -3.33 11.59 -5.68
C LYS A 18 -2.32 11.59 -4.53
N GLU A 19 -2.60 10.86 -3.46
CA GLU A 19 -1.76 10.76 -2.27
C GLU A 19 -0.63 9.72 -2.40
N ASN A 20 -0.60 8.97 -3.50
CA ASN A 20 0.30 7.82 -3.68
C ASN A 20 0.18 6.79 -2.53
N ALA A 21 -1.02 6.63 -2.00
CA ALA A 21 -1.33 5.78 -0.85
C ALA A 21 -1.22 4.30 -1.23
N VAL A 22 -0.72 3.49 -0.30
CA VAL A 22 -0.55 2.04 -0.52
C VAL A 22 -1.85 1.31 -0.20
N PRO A 23 -2.43 0.54 -1.15
CA PRO A 23 -3.57 -0.32 -0.86
C PRO A 23 -3.21 -1.33 0.24
N LEU A 24 -4.04 -1.42 1.28
CA LEU A 24 -3.79 -2.29 2.43
C LEU A 24 -3.53 -3.77 2.03
N GLY A 25 -4.17 -4.24 0.97
CA GLY A 25 -3.99 -5.60 0.45
C GLY A 25 -2.58 -5.93 -0.06
N LEU A 26 -1.74 -4.91 -0.32
CA LEU A 26 -0.34 -5.09 -0.70
C LEU A 26 0.60 -5.22 0.51
N ILE A 27 0.14 -4.90 1.71
CA ILE A 27 0.96 -4.98 2.92
C ILE A 27 1.05 -6.44 3.36
N THR A 28 2.27 -6.97 3.37
CA THR A 28 2.59 -8.32 3.78
C THR A 28 3.59 -8.32 4.94
N LYS A 29 3.90 -9.49 5.48
CA LYS A 29 4.95 -9.66 6.49
C LYS A 29 6.35 -9.25 6.00
N ASN A 30 6.56 -9.20 4.68
CA ASN A 30 7.84 -8.83 4.06
C ASN A 30 7.94 -7.32 3.77
N THR A 31 6.83 -6.58 3.90
CA THR A 31 6.82 -5.13 3.65
C THR A 31 7.63 -4.42 4.73
N LYS A 32 8.55 -3.55 4.32
CA LYS A 32 9.40 -2.79 5.24
C LYS A 32 9.18 -1.31 5.09
N LEU A 33 9.20 -0.59 6.20
CA LEU A 33 9.20 0.86 6.21
C LEU A 33 10.62 1.38 5.96
N LYS A 34 10.76 2.36 5.07
CA LYS A 34 12.04 3.00 4.71
C LYS A 34 12.30 4.28 5.49
N LYS A 35 11.26 4.88 6.08
CA LYS A 35 11.30 6.15 6.83
C LYS A 35 10.33 6.09 8.00
N ASP A 36 10.65 6.74 9.11
CA ASP A 36 9.75 6.77 10.27
C ASP A 36 8.39 7.40 9.91
N LYS A 37 7.31 6.84 10.46
CA LYS A 37 5.93 7.33 10.31
C LYS A 37 5.28 7.41 11.69
N LYS A 38 4.49 8.45 11.90
CA LYS A 38 3.67 8.59 13.11
C LYS A 38 2.41 7.75 12.99
N THR A 39 1.80 7.46 14.14
CA THR A 39 0.45 6.88 14.18
C THR A 39 -0.51 7.77 13.39
N ASP A 40 -1.43 7.13 12.67
CA ASP A 40 -2.44 7.75 11.81
C ASP A 40 -1.92 8.47 10.55
N GLU A 41 -0.62 8.39 10.23
CA GLU A 41 -0.11 8.86 8.94
C GLU A 41 -0.36 7.85 7.82
N ILE A 42 -0.83 8.34 6.66
CA ILE A 42 -0.99 7.54 5.45
C ILE A 42 0.38 7.03 4.97
N ILE A 43 0.47 5.72 4.74
CA ILE A 43 1.66 5.08 4.18
C ILE A 43 1.60 5.17 2.65
N THR A 44 2.62 5.77 2.06
CA THR A 44 2.76 5.91 0.60
C THR A 44 3.75 4.89 0.03
N PHE A 45 3.73 4.68 -1.28
CA PHE A 45 4.69 3.78 -1.93
C PHE A 45 6.15 4.22 -1.72
N ASP A 46 6.38 5.51 -1.52
CA ASP A 46 7.71 6.08 -1.22
C ASP A 46 8.19 5.79 0.20
N ASP A 47 7.26 5.46 1.12
CA ASP A 47 7.58 5.16 2.51
C ASP A 47 7.99 3.70 2.72
N ILE A 48 7.69 2.80 1.77
CA ILE A 48 7.89 1.36 1.96
C ILE A 48 8.71 0.69 0.87
N GLU A 49 9.25 -0.47 1.22
CA GLU A 49 9.75 -1.48 0.31
C GLU A 49 8.71 -2.62 0.25
N LEU A 50 8.13 -2.83 -0.93
CA LEU A 50 7.16 -3.89 -1.19
C LEU A 50 7.82 -5.11 -1.83
N ASP A 51 7.35 -6.29 -1.45
CA ASP A 51 7.70 -7.54 -2.13
C ASP A 51 6.94 -7.65 -3.47
N LYS A 52 7.61 -7.18 -4.53
CA LYS A 52 7.08 -7.20 -5.90
C LYS A 52 7.01 -8.60 -6.52
N SER A 53 7.56 -9.62 -5.86
CA SER A 53 7.49 -10.99 -6.36
C SER A 53 6.11 -11.63 -6.16
N THR A 54 5.32 -11.08 -5.24
CA THR A 54 4.01 -11.61 -4.84
C THR A 54 2.98 -11.57 -5.96
N LEU A 55 2.10 -12.57 -6.00
CA LEU A 55 1.00 -12.63 -6.96
C LEU A 55 0.08 -11.39 -6.84
N ILE A 56 -0.21 -10.95 -5.61
CA ILE A 56 -1.09 -9.81 -5.37
C ILE A 56 -0.52 -8.50 -5.95
N TYR A 57 0.81 -8.29 -5.83
CA TYR A 57 1.46 -7.14 -6.45
C TYR A 57 1.31 -7.18 -7.97
N LYS A 58 1.60 -8.33 -8.59
CA LYS A 58 1.47 -8.49 -10.05
C LYS A 58 0.04 -8.26 -10.55
N LEU A 59 -0.96 -8.75 -9.80
CA LEU A 59 -2.37 -8.51 -10.14
C LEU A 59 -2.76 -7.03 -9.99
N ARG A 60 -2.25 -6.34 -8.97
CA ARG A 60 -2.48 -4.91 -8.82
C ARG A 60 -1.82 -4.10 -9.93
N GLU A 61 -0.62 -4.48 -10.36
CA GLU A 61 0.07 -3.86 -11.50
C GLU A 61 -0.74 -4.05 -12.79
N LEU A 62 -1.26 -5.25 -13.04
CA LEU A 62 -2.17 -5.50 -14.16
C LEU A 62 -3.45 -4.65 -14.07
N GLN A 63 -4.04 -4.53 -12.88
CA GLN A 63 -5.20 -3.68 -12.67
C GLN A 63 -4.89 -2.22 -13.02
N GLU A 64 -3.75 -1.68 -12.57
CA GLU A 64 -3.33 -0.31 -12.87
C GLU A 64 -3.10 -0.09 -14.37
N MET A 65 -2.51 -1.07 -15.07
CA MET A 65 -2.31 -0.97 -16.52
C MET A 65 -3.63 -1.02 -17.33
N LEU A 66 -4.64 -1.74 -16.84
CA LEU A 66 -5.89 -1.94 -17.57
C LEU A 66 -6.94 -0.85 -17.28
N ILE A 67 -7.03 -0.43 -16.01
CA ILE A 67 -8.12 0.43 -15.52
C ILE A 67 -7.64 1.48 -14.49
N GLY A 68 -6.33 1.70 -14.38
CA GLY A 68 -5.74 2.65 -13.45
C GLY A 68 -5.87 4.10 -13.89
#